data_AF-A0A9E5AQ54-F1
#
_entry.id   AF-A0A9E5AQ54-F1
#
_cell.length_a   1.000
_cell.length_b   1.000
_cell.length_c   1.000
_cell.angle_alpha   90.00
_cell.angle_beta   90.00
_cell.angle_gamma   90.00
#
_symmetry.space_group_name_H-M   'P 1'
#
loop_
_entity.id
_entity.type
_entity.pdbx_description
1 polymer ?
#
loop_
_entity_poly.entity_id
_entity_poly.type
_entity_poly.pdbx_seq_one_letter_code
_entity_poly.pdbx_strand_id
1 'polypeptide(L)'
;MQPNTQQKSMLLPVIILVVVLGTIIYFYISSQGNDAALVKATASANEEVVGKDLLIALNRLNAIKLDDSLLKDKVFVSLQDFTVAILPQPVGRDNPFLPLKAVAPVPAPKKVK
;
A
#
# COMPACT_ATOMS: atom_id res chain seq x y z
N MET A 1 -48.60 57.91 29.62
CA MET A 1 -47.78 57.40 28.50
C MET A 1 -47.11 56.10 28.96
N GLN A 2 -47.61 54.95 28.50
CA GLN A 2 -47.03 53.63 28.77
C GLN A 2 -46.60 53.02 27.41
N PRO A 3 -45.33 52.61 27.23
CA PRO A 3 -44.93 51.93 26.01
C PRO A 3 -45.35 50.45 26.06
N ASN A 4 -46.11 50.05 25.03
CA ASN A 4 -46.62 48.72 24.78
C ASN A 4 -45.45 47.73 24.55
N THR A 5 -45.13 46.92 25.56
CA THR A 5 -44.11 45.85 25.52
C THR A 5 -44.76 44.49 25.24
N GLN A 6 -45.55 44.37 24.16
CA GLN A 6 -46.12 43.08 23.72
C GLN A 6 -45.57 42.59 22.38
N GLN A 7 -44.87 43.43 21.62
CA GLN A 7 -44.32 43.06 20.29
C GLN A 7 -42.97 42.33 20.39
N LYS A 8 -42.15 42.57 21.43
CA LYS A 8 -40.78 42.03 21.54
C LYS A 8 -40.71 40.57 22.02
N SER A 9 -41.72 40.10 22.76
CA SER A 9 -41.75 38.73 23.29
C SER A 9 -42.10 37.66 22.25
N MET A 10 -42.76 38.04 21.15
CA MET A 10 -43.08 37.13 20.03
C MET A 10 -42.05 37.20 18.90
N LEU A 11 -41.30 38.31 18.81
CA LEU A 11 -40.17 38.46 17.90
C LEU A 11 -39.01 37.51 18.24
N LEU A 12 -38.71 37.32 19.52
CA LEU A 12 -37.62 36.46 19.97
C LEU A 12 -37.75 34.99 19.52
N PRO A 13 -38.90 34.29 19.72
CA PRO A 13 -39.05 32.91 19.27
C PRO A 13 -39.05 32.79 17.74
N VAL A 14 -39.55 33.79 17.00
CA VAL A 14 -39.52 33.79 15.53
C VAL A 14 -38.09 33.90 15.01
N ILE A 15 -37.26 34.76 15.60
CA ILE A 15 -35.84 34.89 15.24
C ILE A 15 -35.11 33.58 15.52
N ILE A 16 -35.35 32.95 16.67
CA ILE A 16 -34.75 31.66 17.02
C ILE A 16 -35.15 30.59 16.01
N LEU A 17 -36.43 30.53 15.62
CA LEU A 17 -36.92 29.57 14.63
C LEU A 17 -36.24 29.77 13.27
N VAL A 18 -36.08 31.02 12.81
CA VAL A 18 -35.41 31.35 11.55
C VAL A 18 -33.93 30.97 11.60
N VAL A 19 -33.25 31.22 12.72
CA VAL A 19 -31.84 30.83 12.90
C VAL A 19 -31.70 29.31 12.88
N VAL A 20 -32.56 28.57 13.59
CA VAL A 20 -32.53 27.09 13.62
C VAL A 20 -32.82 26.49 12.25
N LEU A 21 -33.81 27.01 11.52
CA LEU A 21 -34.09 26.56 10.16
C LEU A 21 -32.93 26.89 9.20
N GLY A 22 -32.35 28.09 9.34
CA GLY A 22 -31.20 28.52 8.57
C GLY A 22 -29.97 27.63 8.78
N THR A 23 -29.68 27.25 10.03
CA THR A 23 -28.56 26.35 10.34
C THR A 23 -28.80 24.93 9.83
N ILE A 24 -30.03 24.41 9.92
CA ILE A 24 -30.39 23.08 9.39
C ILE A 24 -30.22 23.05 7.86
N ILE A 25 -30.73 24.07 7.15
CA ILE A 25 -30.62 24.17 5.69
C ILE A 25 -29.16 24.31 5.27
N TYR A 26 -28.41 25.18 5.95
CA TYR A 26 -26.97 25.36 5.68
C TYR A 26 -26.19 24.07 5.88
N PHE A 27 -26.44 23.34 6.97
CA PHE A 27 -25.76 22.08 7.25
C PHE A 27 -26.14 20.98 6.25
N TYR A 28 -27.41 20.93 5.82
CA TYR A 28 -27.87 19.98 4.80
C TYR A 28 -27.24 20.25 3.42
N ILE A 29 -27.06 21.52 3.04
CA ILE A 29 -26.40 21.90 1.79
C ILE A 29 -24.88 21.71 1.89
N SER A 30 -24.27 22.10 3.01
CA SER A 30 -22.82 21.98 3.22
C SER A 30 -22.37 20.52 3.41
N SER A 31 -23.24 19.63 3.90
CA SER A 31 -22.97 18.20 4.04
C SER A 31 -23.02 17.42 2.73
N GLN A 32 -23.52 18.02 1.63
CA GLN A 32 -23.52 17.40 0.30
C GLN A 32 -22.20 17.58 -0.47
N GLY A 33 -21.15 18.05 0.20
CA GLY A 33 -19.79 17.65 -0.12
C GLY A 33 -19.14 18.36 -1.30
N ASN A 34 -18.22 19.27 -0.99
CA ASN A 34 -17.09 19.64 -1.85
C ASN A 34 -15.97 18.58 -1.78
N ASP A 35 -16.29 17.28 -1.72
CA ASP A 35 -15.26 16.22 -1.76
C ASP A 35 -14.47 16.24 -3.07
N ALA A 36 -15.04 16.82 -4.14
CA ALA A 36 -14.35 17.05 -5.41
C ALA A 36 -13.19 18.05 -5.32
N ALA A 37 -13.13 18.90 -4.30
CA ALA A 37 -12.07 19.92 -4.16
C ALA A 37 -10.77 19.35 -3.54
N LEU A 38 -10.84 18.24 -2.80
CA LEU A 38 -9.66 17.54 -2.27
C LEU A 38 -9.03 16.57 -3.30
N VAL A 39 -9.77 16.19 -4.34
CA VAL A 39 -9.27 15.36 -5.45
C VAL A 39 -8.58 16.20 -6.54
N LYS A 40 -8.73 17.52 -6.51
CA LYS A 40 -8.12 18.42 -7.49
C LYS A 40 -6.71 18.88 -7.10
N ALA A 41 -5.92 17.98 -6.51
CA ALA A 41 -4.50 18.04 -6.81
C ALA A 41 -4.39 17.74 -8.30
N THR A 42 -3.79 18.65 -9.09
CA THR A 42 -3.49 18.38 -10.49
C THR A 42 -2.47 17.26 -10.55
N ALA A 43 -2.94 16.03 -10.36
CA ALA A 43 -2.22 14.83 -10.65
C ALA A 43 -1.98 14.86 -12.16
N SER A 44 -0.71 14.89 -12.56
CA SER A 44 -0.35 14.54 -13.93
C SER A 44 -0.98 13.17 -14.23
N ALA A 45 -1.34 12.90 -15.49
CA ALA A 45 -2.01 11.65 -15.87
C ALA A 45 -1.32 10.37 -15.33
N ASN A 46 -0.01 10.44 -15.03
CA ASN A 46 0.76 9.39 -14.40
C ASN A 46 0.44 9.17 -12.90
N GLU A 47 0.18 10.24 -12.14
CA GLU A 47 -0.12 10.18 -10.69
C GLU A 47 -1.53 9.62 -10.43
N GLU A 48 -2.48 9.90 -11.32
CA GLU A 48 -3.84 9.34 -11.27
C GLU A 48 -3.84 7.81 -11.55
N VAL A 49 -2.97 7.35 -12.46
CA VAL A 49 -2.79 5.92 -12.76
C VAL A 49 -2.16 5.19 -11.56
N VAL A 50 -1.10 5.76 -10.96
CA VAL A 50 -0.44 5.16 -9.78
C VAL A 50 -1.38 5.10 -8.58
N GLY A 51 -2.18 6.16 -8.33
CA GLY A 51 -3.16 6.18 -7.25
C GLY A 51 -4.23 5.10 -7.41
N LYS A 52 -4.72 4.88 -8.63
CA LYS A 52 -5.70 3.83 -8.95
C LYS A 52 -5.12 2.43 -8.78
N ASP A 53 -3.89 2.19 -9.26
CA ASP A 53 -3.24 0.89 -9.15
C ASP A 53 -2.93 0.52 -7.69
N LEU A 54 -2.53 1.50 -6.87
CA LEU A 54 -2.36 1.33 -5.43
C LEU A 54 -3.69 0.97 -4.75
N LEU A 55 -4.78 1.66 -5.09
CA LEU A 55 -6.12 1.36 -4.57
C LEU A 55 -6.57 -0.05 -4.94
N ILE A 56 -6.31 -0.49 -6.17
CA ILE A 56 -6.61 -1.86 -6.62
C ILE A 56 -5.78 -2.87 -5.83
N ALA A 57 -4.48 -2.62 -5.63
CA ALA A 57 -3.61 -3.50 -4.85
C ALA A 57 -4.05 -3.59 -3.38
N LEU A 58 -4.40 -2.47 -2.75
CA LEU A 58 -4.91 -2.42 -1.38
C LEU A 58 -6.24 -3.16 -1.24
N ASN A 59 -7.15 -3.00 -2.21
CA ASN A 59 -8.42 -3.71 -2.19
C ASN A 59 -8.21 -5.24 -2.35
N ARG A 60 -7.24 -5.65 -3.18
CA ARG A 60 -6.83 -7.06 -3.29
C ARG A 60 -6.25 -7.59 -1.98
N LEU A 61 -5.38 -6.84 -1.31
CA LEU A 61 -4.80 -7.23 -0.01
C LEU A 61 -5.87 -7.30 1.10
N ASN A 62 -6.83 -6.38 1.12
CA ASN A 62 -7.94 -6.39 2.08
C ASN A 62 -8.85 -7.62 1.90
N ALA A 63 -9.04 -8.07 0.65
CA ALA A 63 -9.79 -9.29 0.37
C ALA A 63 -9.08 -10.57 0.83
N ILE A 64 -7.77 -10.53 1.10
CA ILE A 64 -7.02 -11.67 1.62
C ILE A 64 -7.31 -11.81 3.11
N LYS A 65 -8.13 -12.79 3.45
CA LYS A 65 -8.28 -13.26 4.83
C LYS A 65 -7.28 -14.36 5.09
N LEU A 66 -6.31 -14.09 5.96
CA LEU A 66 -5.43 -15.12 6.49
C LEU A 66 -6.18 -15.89 7.58
N ASP A 67 -6.27 -17.21 7.41
CA ASP A 67 -6.83 -18.09 8.42
C ASP A 67 -5.71 -18.59 9.34
N ASP A 68 -5.65 -18.01 10.54
CA ASP A 68 -4.65 -18.36 11.54
C ASP A 68 -4.97 -19.66 12.29
N SER A 69 -6.07 -20.33 11.97
CA SER A 69 -6.50 -21.55 12.68
C SER A 69 -5.44 -22.66 12.60
N LEU A 70 -4.82 -22.85 11.43
CA LEU A 70 -3.74 -23.81 11.22
C LEU A 70 -2.50 -23.47 12.04
N LEU A 71 -2.17 -22.18 12.18
CA LEU A 71 -1.00 -21.72 12.95
C LEU A 71 -1.20 -21.86 14.46
N LYS A 72 -2.45 -21.99 14.91
CA LYS A 72 -2.85 -22.19 16.32
C LYS A 72 -3.10 -23.65 16.66
N ASP A 73 -3.07 -24.55 15.68
CA ASP A 73 -3.23 -25.98 15.90
C ASP A 73 -2.10 -26.50 16.81
N LYS A 74 -2.47 -27.32 17.81
CA LYS A 74 -1.51 -27.96 18.72
C LYS A 74 -0.47 -28.79 17.96
N VAL A 75 -0.85 -29.40 16.84
CA VAL A 75 0.06 -30.14 15.95
C VAL A 75 1.08 -29.19 15.32
N PHE A 76 0.64 -28.05 14.78
CA PHE A 76 1.53 -27.06 14.18
C PHE A 76 2.50 -26.46 15.21
N VAL A 77 2.00 -26.12 16.41
CA VAL A 77 2.82 -25.58 17.51
C VAL A 77 3.80 -26.60 18.07
N SER A 78 3.54 -27.90 17.90
CA SER A 78 4.45 -28.97 18.33
C SER A 78 5.61 -29.25 17.37
N LEU A 79 5.63 -28.62 16.18
CA LEU A 79 6.70 -28.82 15.21
C LEU A 79 8.02 -28.26 15.75
N GLN A 80 9.04 -29.09 15.70
CA GLN A 80 10.40 -28.74 16.09
C GLN A 80 11.22 -28.40 14.85
N ASP A 81 12.01 -27.33 14.92
CA ASP A 81 12.97 -27.00 13.90
C ASP A 81 14.15 -27.99 13.95
N PHE A 82 14.43 -28.66 12.84
CA PHE A 82 15.53 -29.60 12.66
C PHE A 82 16.65 -29.04 11.77
N THR A 83 16.63 -27.72 11.50
CA THR A 83 17.64 -27.07 10.70
C THR A 83 19.01 -27.20 11.36
N VAL A 84 19.99 -27.70 10.60
CA VAL A 84 21.39 -27.78 11.02
C VAL A 84 22.13 -26.57 10.46
N ALA A 85 22.88 -25.87 11.31
CA ALA A 85 23.75 -24.79 10.86
C ALA A 85 24.78 -25.35 9.87
N ILE A 86 24.76 -24.86 8.63
CA ILE A 86 25.76 -25.21 7.63
C ILE A 86 26.99 -24.35 7.87
N LEU A 87 28.08 -24.97 8.30
CA LEU A 87 29.36 -24.29 8.38
C LEU A 87 29.88 -23.99 6.97
N PRO A 88 30.46 -22.80 6.73
CA PRO A 88 31.07 -22.48 5.45
C PRO A 88 32.14 -23.52 5.10
N GLN A 89 31.93 -24.24 4.00
CA GLN A 89 32.95 -25.14 3.48
C GLN A 89 33.95 -24.35 2.63
N PRO A 90 35.25 -24.65 2.71
CA PRO A 90 36.23 -24.04 1.82
C PRO A 90 35.85 -24.34 0.36
N VAL A 91 36.06 -23.37 -0.52
CA VAL A 91 35.87 -23.57 -1.97
C VAL A 91 36.66 -24.80 -2.42
N GLY A 92 36.00 -25.67 -3.18
CA GLY A 92 36.59 -26.93 -3.64
C GLY A 92 37.86 -26.71 -4.45
N ARG A 93 38.62 -27.78 -4.68
CA ARG A 93 39.79 -27.75 -5.58
C ARG A 93 39.37 -27.33 -6.98
N ASP A 94 40.26 -26.66 -7.69
CA ASP A 94 40.11 -26.40 -9.13
C ASP A 94 39.70 -27.68 -9.86
N ASN A 95 38.73 -27.56 -10.77
CA ASN A 95 38.16 -28.69 -11.49
C ASN A 95 39.25 -29.42 -12.31
N PRO A 96 39.63 -30.67 -11.97
CA PRO A 96 40.68 -31.40 -12.69
C PRO A 96 40.24 -31.87 -14.08
N PHE A 97 38.96 -31.71 -14.42
CA PHE A 97 38.37 -31.97 -15.73
C PHE A 97 38.24 -30.71 -16.58
N LEU A 98 38.79 -29.56 -16.15
CA LEU A 98 38.91 -28.38 -17.02
C LEU A 98 39.69 -28.79 -18.27
N PRO A 99 39.12 -28.59 -19.49
CA PRO A 99 39.83 -28.90 -20.72
C PRO A 99 41.17 -28.18 -20.71
N LEU A 100 42.25 -28.95 -20.84
CA LEU A 100 43.57 -28.37 -21.08
C LEU A 100 43.43 -27.51 -22.33
N LYS A 101 43.66 -26.18 -22.20
CA LYS A 101 43.70 -25.29 -23.36
C LYS A 101 44.60 -25.96 -24.39
N ALA A 102 44.02 -26.29 -25.55
CA ALA A 102 44.66 -27.07 -26.60
C ALA A 102 46.09 -26.55 -26.79
N VAL A 103 47.06 -27.37 -26.40
CA VAL A 103 48.47 -27.08 -26.66
C VAL A 103 48.58 -26.95 -28.16
N ALA A 104 48.85 -25.74 -28.64
CA ALA A 104 49.03 -25.48 -30.06
C ALA A 104 50.07 -26.47 -30.59
N PRO A 105 49.80 -27.16 -31.72
CA PRO A 105 50.70 -28.18 -32.23
C PRO A 105 52.07 -27.57 -32.47
N VAL A 106 53.10 -28.16 -31.84
CA VAL A 106 54.49 -27.79 -32.04
C VAL A 106 54.81 -27.93 -33.54
N PRO A 107 55.23 -26.86 -34.24
CA PRO A 107 55.50 -26.93 -35.66
C PRO A 107 56.68 -27.88 -35.93
N ALA A 108 56.47 -28.83 -36.85
CA ALA A 108 57.45 -29.86 -37.20
C ALA A 108 58.75 -29.25 -37.76
N PRO A 109 59.93 -29.83 -37.45
CA PRO A 109 61.20 -29.32 -37.93
C PRO A 109 61.31 -29.47 -39.45
N LYS A 110 61.63 -28.37 -40.15
CA LYS A 110 61.88 -28.35 -41.59
C LYS A 110 63.07 -29.24 -41.93
N LYS A 111 62.86 -30.25 -42.78
CA LYS A 111 63.94 -31.06 -43.36
C LYS A 111 64.79 -30.17 -44.27
N VAL A 112 66.07 -30.01 -43.92
CA VAL A 112 67.08 -29.40 -44.78
C VAL A 112 67.50 -30.45 -45.82
N LYS A 113 67.50 -30.05 -47.10
CA LYS A 113 67.89 -30.89 -48.24
C LYS A 113 69.40 -31.11 -48.29
#